data_AF-A0A7W0KEN9-F1
#
_entry.id   AF-A0A7W0KEN9-F1
#
_cell.length_a   1.000
_cell.length_b   1.000
_cell.length_c   1.000
_cell.angle_alpha   90.00
_cell.angle_beta   90.00
_cell.angle_gamma   90.00
#
_symmetry.space_group_name_H-M   'P 1'
#
loop_
_entity.id
_entity.type
_entity.pdbx_description
1 polymer ?
#
loop_
_entity_poly.entity_id
_entity_poly.type
_entity_poly.pdbx_seq_one_letter_code
_entity_poly.pdbx_strand_id
1 'polypeptide(L)'
;MQPYKRKRRTRRDMFTLGGWLFADLLLGLAMLFAVANTVGQEPPTPTPTPAPDYLATAESDLAFEEAENLQTVEALESQIDEAAISARQTQVAADEVIAAATEAANSEATRAAMTSDQRATADAQATQDAVSAQATIGALATQQAQSASNVDDLNTQLATNVAQATEAASALDEMATQQAEVQAVATANADSGANAQATVVAAQSQLATSEANAQAAQTNSDAASAALANAQATSEASNQLIADAQATSAASGQQVVDAQATSAASVQQIADTQATAAALEQQVQLNSLNPASVEEIIQVNLGGVVGGDGDSVDEAIAELDSVLSPYIEGQNCRLGFVLISSRANDLGQGVALSNAIAVLVNDEYSELLPEPADGSTPDLASVSIAYPGTEPVGEVELQLFLSSGCQPAG
;
A
#
# COMPACT_ATOMS: atom_id res chain seq x y z
N MET A 1 50.88 -63.04 -5.25
CA MET A 1 52.09 -62.28 -5.62
C MET A 1 52.54 -61.46 -4.41
N GLN A 2 53.69 -61.82 -3.81
CA GLN A 2 54.53 -60.90 -3.03
C GLN A 2 55.37 -60.07 -4.01
N PRO A 3 55.74 -58.81 -3.70
CA PRO A 3 57.08 -58.46 -3.17
C PRO A 3 57.10 -57.17 -2.31
N TYR A 4 58.12 -56.68 -1.59
CA TYR A 4 59.38 -57.18 -1.00
C TYR A 4 59.75 -56.23 0.16
N LYS A 5 60.25 -56.77 1.27
CA LYS A 5 60.85 -56.02 2.39
C LYS A 5 62.22 -55.44 2.02
N ARG A 6 62.60 -54.27 2.58
CA ARG A 6 64.00 -53.95 2.91
C ARG A 6 64.15 -53.23 4.26
N LYS A 7 64.77 -53.95 5.21
CA LYS A 7 65.44 -53.41 6.41
C LYS A 7 66.70 -52.65 5.96
N ARG A 8 67.01 -51.50 6.59
CA ARG A 8 68.38 -50.97 6.67
C ARG A 8 68.76 -50.64 8.11
N ARG A 9 70.02 -50.95 8.41
CA ARG A 9 70.65 -51.08 9.73
C ARG A 9 71.18 -49.74 10.24
N THR A 10 71.16 -49.66 11.56
CA THR A 10 72.00 -48.89 12.48
C THR A 10 73.46 -48.68 12.01
N ARG A 11 73.90 -47.42 12.05
CA ARG A 11 75.27 -47.02 12.39
C ARG A 11 75.17 -45.94 13.47
N ARG A 12 75.64 -46.25 14.67
CA ARG A 12 75.91 -45.29 15.74
C ARG A 12 77.20 -44.58 15.38
N ASP A 13 77.13 -43.28 15.12
CA ASP A 13 78.31 -42.43 15.04
C ASP A 13 78.89 -42.24 16.44
N MET A 14 80.15 -42.61 16.60
CA MET A 14 80.96 -42.47 17.83
C MET A 14 81.52 -41.05 18.01
N PHE A 15 81.02 -40.04 17.29
CA PHE A 15 81.57 -38.68 17.34
C PHE A 15 80.92 -37.75 18.38
N THR A 16 79.90 -38.20 19.13
CA THR A 16 79.18 -37.36 20.11
C THR A 16 79.70 -37.43 21.55
N LEU A 17 80.75 -38.22 21.84
CA LEU A 17 81.30 -38.30 23.21
C LEU A 17 82.48 -37.36 23.48
N GLY A 18 83.13 -36.81 22.44
CA GLY A 18 84.25 -35.87 22.59
C GLY A 18 83.83 -34.40 22.78
N GLY A 19 82.62 -34.03 22.35
CA GLY A 19 82.14 -32.64 22.40
C GLY A 19 81.72 -32.17 23.80
N TRP A 20 81.29 -33.07 24.66
CA TRP A 20 80.79 -32.71 25.99
C TRP A 20 81.92 -32.30 26.95
N LEU A 21 83.08 -32.97 26.86
CA LEU A 21 84.25 -32.67 27.70
C LEU A 21 84.93 -31.34 27.29
N PHE A 22 84.81 -30.94 26.03
CA PHE A 22 85.31 -29.65 25.54
C PHE A 22 84.43 -28.47 25.99
N ALA A 23 83.11 -28.69 26.11
CA ALA A 23 82.17 -27.67 26.59
C ALA A 23 82.40 -27.32 28.07
N ASP A 24 82.62 -28.33 28.92
CA ASP A 24 82.88 -28.11 30.35
C ASP A 24 84.22 -27.40 30.60
N LEU A 25 85.24 -27.67 29.77
CA LEU A 25 86.54 -27.02 29.88
C LEU A 25 86.47 -25.55 29.44
N LEU A 26 85.70 -25.23 28.39
CA LEU A 26 85.44 -23.84 27.98
C LEU A 26 84.62 -23.07 29.02
N LEU A 27 83.64 -23.72 29.67
CA LEU A 27 82.86 -23.12 30.75
C LEU A 27 83.73 -22.80 31.97
N GLY A 28 84.60 -23.74 32.38
CA GLY A 28 85.55 -23.53 33.47
C GLY A 28 86.52 -22.38 33.20
N LEU A 29 87.01 -22.24 31.96
CA LEU A 29 87.92 -21.15 31.58
C LEU A 29 87.19 -19.79 31.52
N ALA A 30 85.92 -19.78 31.09
CA ALA A 30 85.08 -18.56 31.10
C ALA A 30 84.79 -18.08 32.52
N MET A 31 84.49 -18.97 33.46
CA MET A 31 84.33 -18.60 34.88
C MET A 31 85.63 -18.10 35.49
N LEU A 32 86.78 -18.67 35.13
CA LEU A 32 88.07 -18.23 35.65
C LEU A 32 88.45 -16.82 35.15
N PHE A 33 88.11 -16.48 33.90
CA PHE A 33 88.22 -15.11 33.38
C PHE A 33 87.23 -14.13 34.03
N ALA A 34 86.02 -14.57 34.36
CA ALA A 34 85.04 -13.74 35.05
C ALA A 34 85.49 -13.38 36.47
N VAL A 35 86.06 -14.33 37.22
CA VAL A 35 86.56 -14.08 38.59
C VAL A 35 87.86 -13.29 38.61
N ALA A 36 88.74 -13.46 37.61
CA ALA A 36 90.01 -12.74 37.55
C ALA A 36 89.85 -11.24 37.16
N ASN A 37 88.75 -10.87 36.48
CA ASN A 37 88.48 -9.49 36.07
C ASN A 37 87.60 -8.67 37.06
N THR A 38 87.21 -9.22 38.21
CA THR A 38 86.37 -8.50 39.20
C THR A 38 87.15 -7.78 40.30
N VAL A 39 88.47 -7.57 40.16
CA VAL A 39 89.20 -6.64 41.05
C VAL A 39 89.07 -5.22 40.49
N GLY A 40 87.85 -4.67 40.61
CA GLY A 40 87.48 -3.31 40.21
C GLY A 40 87.59 -2.33 41.37
N GLN A 41 88.18 -1.18 41.07
CA GLN A 41 88.36 -0.01 41.92
C GLN A 41 87.08 0.43 42.64
N GLU A 42 87.23 1.10 43.79
CA GLU A 42 86.12 1.76 44.49
C GLU A 42 85.29 2.58 43.49
N PRO A 43 83.98 2.31 43.37
CA PRO A 43 83.15 2.98 42.38
C PRO A 43 83.07 4.47 42.72
N PRO A 44 83.15 5.38 41.72
CA PRO A 44 82.71 6.75 41.95
C PRO A 44 81.26 6.68 42.45
N THR A 45 80.98 7.39 43.54
CA THR A 45 79.64 7.51 44.12
C THR A 45 78.63 7.65 42.98
N PRO A 46 77.70 6.70 42.80
CA PRO A 46 76.80 6.72 41.66
C PRO A 46 76.04 8.05 41.71
N THR A 47 76.27 8.90 40.71
CA THR A 47 75.30 9.96 40.40
C THR A 47 73.98 9.23 40.23
N PRO A 48 72.96 9.51 41.06
CA PRO A 48 71.70 8.79 41.01
C PRO A 48 71.21 8.86 39.58
N THR A 49 71.15 7.71 38.91
CA THR A 49 70.43 7.58 37.66
C THR A 49 69.01 8.03 37.99
N PRO A 50 68.47 9.10 37.35
CA PRO A 50 67.12 9.53 37.64
C PRO A 50 66.22 8.30 37.51
N ALA A 51 65.52 7.98 38.60
CA ALA A 51 64.56 6.89 38.57
C ALA A 51 63.62 7.13 37.38
N PRO A 52 63.25 6.09 36.61
CA PRO A 52 62.25 6.23 35.56
C PRO A 52 61.07 6.98 36.16
N ASP A 53 60.69 8.08 35.52
CA ASP A 53 59.57 8.87 35.99
C ASP A 53 58.29 8.11 35.62
N TYR A 54 57.95 7.16 36.48
CA TYR A 54 56.76 6.33 36.33
C TYR A 54 55.49 7.19 36.38
N LEU A 55 55.53 8.37 36.99
CA LEU A 55 54.45 9.35 36.94
C LEU A 55 54.35 9.95 35.53
N ALA A 56 55.46 10.40 34.93
CA ALA A 56 55.43 10.92 33.56
C ALA A 56 55.00 9.87 32.52
N THR A 57 55.32 8.59 32.75
CA THR A 57 54.88 7.50 31.86
C THR A 57 53.40 7.18 32.07
N ALA A 58 52.94 7.11 33.33
CA ALA A 58 51.52 6.90 33.63
C ALA A 58 50.63 8.06 33.16
N GLU A 59 51.07 9.32 33.31
CA GLU A 59 50.36 10.51 32.81
C GLU A 59 50.30 10.52 31.27
N SER A 60 51.36 10.07 30.60
CA SER A 60 51.37 9.88 29.13
C SER A 60 50.35 8.84 28.68
N ASP A 61 50.30 7.69 29.37
CA ASP A 61 49.38 6.60 29.01
C ASP A 61 47.92 7.01 29.27
N LEU A 62 47.64 7.70 30.39
CA LEU A 62 46.32 8.25 30.72
C LEU A 62 45.85 9.29 29.69
N ALA A 63 46.74 10.19 29.27
CA ALA A 63 46.42 11.18 28.25
C ALA A 63 46.16 10.54 26.88
N PHE A 64 46.81 9.41 26.58
CA PHE A 64 46.57 8.65 25.35
C PHE A 64 45.21 7.94 25.39
N GLU A 65 44.87 7.33 26.53
CA GLU A 65 43.61 6.60 26.74
C GLU A 65 42.39 7.57 26.80
N GLU A 66 42.57 8.75 27.39
CA GLU A 66 41.55 9.80 27.42
C GLU A 66 41.30 10.37 26.00
N ALA A 67 42.36 10.52 25.18
CA ALA A 67 42.23 10.93 23.79
C ALA A 67 41.52 9.87 22.92
N GLU A 68 41.77 8.58 23.15
CA GLU A 68 41.10 7.48 22.46
C GLU A 68 39.61 7.39 22.86
N ASN A 69 39.30 7.56 24.15
CA ASN A 69 37.92 7.63 24.61
C ASN A 69 37.16 8.84 24.03
N LEU A 70 37.78 10.02 23.96
CA LEU A 70 37.18 11.20 23.33
C LEU A 70 36.86 10.97 21.85
N GLN A 71 37.77 10.35 21.08
CA GLN A 71 37.48 9.97 19.69
C GLN A 71 36.32 8.98 19.58
N THR A 72 36.22 8.05 20.53
CA THR A 72 35.16 7.03 20.54
C THR A 72 33.80 7.66 20.83
N VAL A 73 33.72 8.61 21.76
CA VAL A 73 32.50 9.37 22.08
C VAL A 73 32.07 10.23 20.89
N GLU A 74 32.99 10.95 20.25
CA GLU A 74 32.69 11.79 19.09
C GLU A 74 32.19 10.97 17.89
N ALA A 75 32.76 9.77 17.69
CA ALA A 75 32.29 8.82 16.68
C ALA A 75 30.88 8.27 16.99
N LEU A 76 30.56 8.02 18.26
CA LEU A 76 29.24 7.59 18.71
C LEU A 76 28.19 8.69 18.56
N GLU A 77 28.50 9.94 18.93
CA GLU A 77 27.60 11.08 18.74
C GLU A 77 27.28 11.28 17.25
N SER A 78 28.29 11.20 16.37
CA SER A 78 28.07 11.29 14.93
C SER A 78 27.15 10.19 14.40
N GLN A 79 27.27 8.95 14.90
CA GLN A 79 26.41 7.84 14.48
C GLN A 79 24.97 8.00 14.98
N ILE A 80 24.78 8.56 16.18
CA ILE A 80 23.45 8.85 16.74
C ILE A 80 22.73 9.91 15.90
N ASP A 81 23.43 10.98 15.50
CA ASP A 81 22.86 12.02 14.64
C ASP A 81 22.46 11.47 13.26
N GLU A 82 23.29 10.60 12.68
CA GLU A 82 23.02 9.97 11.39
C GLU A 82 21.81 9.03 11.45
N ALA A 83 21.68 8.25 12.54
CA ALA A 83 20.50 7.43 12.80
C ALA A 83 19.22 8.28 13.00
N ALA A 84 19.31 9.41 13.71
CA ALA A 84 18.20 10.32 13.92
C ALA A 84 17.75 11.00 12.60
N ILE A 85 18.68 11.34 11.72
CA ILE A 85 18.38 11.88 10.38
C ILE A 85 17.69 10.82 9.52
N SER A 86 18.20 9.58 9.52
CA SER A 86 17.59 8.44 8.81
C SER A 86 16.14 8.19 9.28
N ALA A 87 15.91 8.24 10.60
CA ALA A 87 14.57 8.09 11.18
C ALA A 87 13.60 9.20 10.71
N ARG A 88 14.04 10.46 10.66
CA ARG A 88 13.21 11.57 10.14
C ARG A 88 12.92 11.43 8.65
N GLN A 89 13.88 11.00 7.84
CA GLN A 89 13.66 10.75 6.42
C GLN A 89 12.62 9.65 6.20
N THR A 90 12.67 8.59 7.01
CA THR A 90 11.68 7.50 7.00
C THR A 90 10.28 8.02 7.33
N GLN A 91 10.18 8.94 8.29
CA GLN A 91 8.92 9.55 8.70
C GLN A 91 8.32 10.45 7.61
N VAL A 92 9.15 11.27 6.95
CA VAL A 92 8.73 12.11 5.81
C VAL A 92 8.23 11.25 4.63
N ALA A 93 8.93 10.15 4.32
CA ALA A 93 8.51 9.23 3.26
C ALA A 93 7.17 8.55 3.59
N ALA A 94 6.93 8.19 4.86
CA ALA A 94 5.65 7.64 5.29
C ALA A 94 4.51 8.66 5.14
N ASP A 95 4.74 9.91 5.53
CA ASP A 95 3.77 11.00 5.39
C ASP A 95 3.42 11.28 3.92
N GLU A 96 4.41 11.24 3.02
CA GLU A 96 4.16 11.37 1.56
C GLU A 96 3.30 10.24 1.00
N VAL A 97 3.51 9.00 1.44
CA VAL A 97 2.67 7.85 1.03
C VAL A 97 1.23 8.02 1.52
N ILE A 98 1.03 8.50 2.76
CA ILE A 98 -0.31 8.76 3.31
C ILE A 98 -1.00 9.89 2.54
N ALA A 99 -0.28 10.96 2.21
CA ALA A 99 -0.82 12.05 1.40
C ALA A 99 -1.23 11.59 -0.01
N ALA A 100 -0.38 10.80 -0.68
CA ALA A 100 -0.68 10.23 -1.99
C ALA A 100 -1.91 9.29 -1.97
N ALA A 101 -2.04 8.45 -0.93
CA ALA A 101 -3.20 7.59 -0.76
C ALA A 101 -4.50 8.40 -0.54
N THR A 102 -4.41 9.50 0.20
CA THR A 102 -5.55 10.41 0.45
C THR A 102 -5.97 11.13 -0.84
N GLU A 103 -5.02 11.56 -1.65
CA GLU A 103 -5.28 12.21 -2.94
C GLU A 103 -5.90 11.22 -3.95
N ALA A 104 -5.42 9.97 -3.97
CA ALA A 104 -6.01 8.90 -4.76
C ALA A 104 -7.49 8.64 -4.40
N ALA A 105 -7.83 8.60 -3.11
CA ALA A 105 -9.21 8.44 -2.66
C ALA A 105 -10.12 9.61 -3.08
N ASN A 106 -9.62 10.85 -3.03
CA ASN A 106 -10.36 12.03 -3.49
C ASN A 106 -10.55 12.08 -5.01
N SER A 107 -9.61 11.50 -5.78
CA SER A 107 -9.72 11.41 -7.25
C SER A 107 -10.87 10.48 -7.70
N GLU A 108 -11.22 9.49 -6.89
CA GLU A 108 -12.26 8.50 -7.19
C GLU A 108 -13.68 9.09 -7.11
N ALA A 109 -13.89 10.05 -6.20
CA ALA A 109 -15.12 10.85 -6.17
C ALA A 109 -15.29 11.73 -7.44
N THR A 110 -14.17 12.09 -8.09
CA THR A 110 -14.17 12.89 -9.33
C THR A 110 -14.37 12.02 -10.58
N ARG A 111 -13.98 10.73 -10.54
CA ARG A 111 -14.16 9.77 -11.65
C ARG A 111 -15.61 9.57 -12.09
N ALA A 112 -16.58 9.76 -11.21
CA ALA A 112 -18.01 9.63 -11.53
C ALA A 112 -18.50 10.71 -12.54
N ALA A 113 -17.77 11.82 -12.67
CA ALA A 113 -18.09 12.91 -13.59
C ALA A 113 -17.29 12.88 -14.91
N MET A 114 -16.35 11.94 -15.07
CA MET A 114 -15.41 11.91 -16.20
C MET A 114 -15.86 11.04 -17.38
N THR A 115 -15.51 11.46 -18.60
CA THR A 115 -15.72 10.69 -19.83
C THR A 115 -14.85 9.41 -19.86
N SER A 116 -15.13 8.46 -20.76
CA SER A 116 -14.39 7.19 -20.84
C SER A 116 -12.89 7.37 -21.06
N ASP A 117 -12.50 8.33 -21.90
CA ASP A 117 -11.09 8.61 -22.21
C ASP A 117 -10.37 9.28 -21.03
N GLN A 118 -11.09 10.11 -20.27
CA GLN A 118 -10.57 10.71 -19.04
C GLN A 118 -10.38 9.65 -17.95
N ARG A 119 -11.29 8.67 -17.86
CA ARG A 119 -11.16 7.52 -16.94
C ARG A 119 -9.96 6.65 -17.30
N ALA A 120 -9.77 6.30 -18.58
CA ALA A 120 -8.62 5.50 -19.00
C ALA A 120 -7.28 6.19 -18.68
N THR A 121 -7.22 7.51 -18.84
CA THR A 121 -6.03 8.30 -18.48
C THR A 121 -5.82 8.33 -16.95
N ALA A 122 -6.88 8.50 -16.17
CA ALA A 122 -6.81 8.45 -14.71
C ALA A 122 -6.42 7.05 -14.20
N ASP A 123 -6.86 5.97 -14.84
CA ASP A 123 -6.49 4.59 -14.51
C ASP A 123 -5.02 4.32 -14.79
N ALA A 124 -4.50 4.82 -15.91
CA ALA A 124 -3.07 4.75 -16.23
C ALA A 124 -2.22 5.52 -15.21
N GLN A 125 -2.64 6.73 -14.82
CA GLN A 125 -1.96 7.54 -13.81
C GLN A 125 -1.98 6.85 -12.44
N ALA A 126 -3.14 6.35 -12.00
CA ALA A 126 -3.27 5.62 -10.73
C ALA A 126 -2.40 4.36 -10.70
N THR A 127 -2.26 3.65 -11.83
CA THR A 127 -1.35 2.51 -11.94
C THR A 127 0.10 2.94 -11.78
N GLN A 128 0.48 4.07 -12.40
CA GLN A 128 1.83 4.61 -12.28
C GLN A 128 2.16 5.07 -10.85
N ASP A 129 1.20 5.70 -10.18
CA ASP A 129 1.32 6.14 -8.79
C ASP A 129 1.42 4.93 -7.83
N ALA A 130 0.65 3.86 -8.08
CA ALA A 130 0.72 2.61 -7.32
C ALA A 130 2.10 1.93 -7.46
N VAL A 131 2.67 1.90 -8.67
CA VAL A 131 4.02 1.37 -8.92
C VAL A 131 5.07 2.23 -8.20
N SER A 132 4.91 3.56 -8.21
CA SER A 132 5.80 4.48 -7.49
C SER A 132 5.75 4.23 -5.98
N ALA A 133 4.56 4.12 -5.40
CA ALA A 133 4.38 3.81 -3.98
C ALA A 133 5.00 2.45 -3.60
N GLN A 134 4.87 1.44 -4.47
CA GLN A 134 5.47 0.12 -4.24
C GLN A 134 7.00 0.16 -4.26
N ALA A 135 7.60 0.98 -5.12
CA ALA A 135 9.05 1.22 -5.14
C ALA A 135 9.51 1.93 -3.86
N THR A 136 8.76 2.92 -3.37
CA THR A 136 9.04 3.61 -2.11
C THR A 136 8.99 2.65 -0.91
N ILE A 137 7.99 1.78 -0.84
CA ILE A 137 7.88 0.74 0.22
C ILE A 137 9.10 -0.19 0.17
N GLY A 138 9.53 -0.62 -1.02
CA GLY A 138 10.72 -1.46 -1.18
C GLY A 138 12.02 -0.77 -0.73
N ALA A 139 12.16 0.52 -1.01
CA ALA A 139 13.29 1.32 -0.53
C ALA A 139 13.28 1.44 1.01
N LEU A 140 12.12 1.71 1.61
CA LEU A 140 11.97 1.81 3.07
C LEU A 140 12.33 0.50 3.77
N ALA A 141 11.86 -0.63 3.23
CA ALA A 141 12.20 -1.96 3.76
C ALA A 141 13.71 -2.26 3.68
N THR A 142 14.38 -1.78 2.63
CA THR A 142 15.84 -1.93 2.48
C THR A 142 16.60 -1.08 3.49
N GLN A 143 16.19 0.17 3.69
CA GLN A 143 16.80 1.07 4.68
C GLN A 143 16.59 0.56 6.12
N GLN A 144 15.46 -0.09 6.38
CA GLN A 144 15.19 -0.74 7.65
C GLN A 144 16.12 -1.95 7.88
N ALA A 145 16.35 -2.79 6.87
CA ALA A 145 17.28 -3.91 6.96
C ALA A 145 18.72 -3.43 7.25
N GLN A 146 19.14 -2.30 6.66
CA GLN A 146 20.42 -1.67 6.96
C GLN A 146 20.47 -1.16 8.41
N SER A 147 19.39 -0.54 8.89
CA SER A 147 19.30 -0.05 10.28
C SER A 147 19.36 -1.21 11.29
N ALA A 148 18.73 -2.35 11.00
CA ALA A 148 18.82 -3.55 11.82
C ALA A 148 20.26 -4.11 11.86
N SER A 149 20.96 -4.13 10.73
CA SER A 149 22.37 -4.52 10.68
C SER A 149 23.25 -3.60 11.54
N ASN A 150 22.99 -2.29 11.52
CA ASN A 150 23.73 -1.33 12.35
C ASN A 150 23.50 -1.57 13.85
N VAL A 151 22.29 -2.00 14.26
CA VAL A 151 21.99 -2.36 15.66
C VAL A 151 22.75 -3.61 16.10
N ASP A 152 22.86 -4.62 15.22
CA ASP A 152 23.65 -5.83 15.50
C ASP A 152 25.16 -5.51 15.63
N ASP A 153 25.67 -4.62 14.78
CA ASP A 153 27.05 -4.13 14.86
C ASP A 153 27.30 -3.35 16.16
N LEU A 154 26.37 -2.47 16.56
CA LEU A 154 26.42 -1.73 17.84
C LEU A 154 26.38 -2.67 19.05
N ASN A 155 25.51 -3.68 19.03
CA ASN A 155 25.48 -4.71 20.08
C ASN A 155 26.80 -5.49 20.17
N THR A 156 27.44 -5.76 19.03
CA THR A 156 28.73 -6.45 18.97
C THR A 156 29.86 -5.57 19.52
N GLN A 157 29.89 -4.29 19.17
CA GLN A 157 30.84 -3.32 19.74
C GLN A 157 30.65 -3.17 21.25
N LEU A 158 29.40 -3.08 21.71
CA LEU A 158 29.07 -2.99 23.12
C LEU A 158 29.54 -4.24 23.88
N ALA A 159 29.27 -5.44 23.36
CA ALA A 159 29.73 -6.69 23.96
C ALA A 159 31.27 -6.74 24.05
N THR A 160 31.96 -6.21 23.04
CA THR A 160 33.43 -6.10 23.03
C THR A 160 33.93 -5.12 24.09
N ASN A 161 33.33 -3.94 24.20
CA ASN A 161 33.68 -2.94 25.21
C ASN A 161 33.42 -3.44 26.64
N VAL A 162 32.30 -4.14 26.88
CA VAL A 162 32.01 -4.76 28.17
C VAL A 162 33.04 -5.84 28.51
N ALA A 163 33.45 -6.65 27.53
CA ALA A 163 34.50 -7.65 27.73
C ALA A 163 35.85 -7.00 28.07
N GLN A 164 36.26 -5.95 27.35
CA GLN A 164 37.47 -5.19 27.63
C GLN A 164 37.45 -4.52 29.00
N ALA A 165 36.31 -3.91 29.39
CA ALA A 165 36.15 -3.32 30.71
C ALA A 165 36.24 -4.38 31.83
N THR A 166 35.70 -5.58 31.59
CA THR A 166 35.80 -6.71 32.53
C THR A 166 37.24 -7.20 32.65
N GLU A 167 37.97 -7.29 31.54
CA GLU A 167 39.39 -7.68 31.52
C GLU A 167 40.24 -6.64 32.27
N ALA A 168 40.02 -5.34 32.02
CA ALA A 168 40.68 -4.25 32.74
C ALA A 168 40.39 -4.28 34.25
N ALA A 169 39.15 -4.55 34.66
CA ALA A 169 38.78 -4.70 36.07
C ALA A 169 39.51 -5.87 36.73
N SER A 170 39.67 -7.01 36.03
CA SER A 170 40.43 -8.16 36.56
C SER A 170 41.92 -7.87 36.69
N ALA A 171 42.51 -7.11 35.76
CA ALA A 171 43.90 -6.68 35.84
C ALA A 171 44.14 -5.70 37.01
N LEU A 172 43.16 -4.83 37.30
CA LEU A 172 43.20 -3.97 38.49
C LEU A 172 43.18 -4.78 39.80
N ASP A 173 42.37 -5.83 39.90
CA ASP A 173 42.35 -6.73 41.06
C ASP A 173 43.68 -7.47 41.25
N GLU A 174 44.31 -7.92 40.16
CA GLU A 174 45.65 -8.52 40.20
C GLU A 174 46.72 -7.52 40.65
N MET A 175 46.69 -6.28 40.15
CA MET A 175 47.60 -5.22 40.60
C MET A 175 47.39 -4.85 42.06
N ALA A 176 46.14 -4.77 42.53
CA ALA A 176 45.82 -4.51 43.92
C ALA A 176 46.38 -5.62 44.83
N THR A 177 46.30 -6.87 44.39
CA THR A 177 46.90 -8.02 45.09
C THR A 177 48.43 -7.92 45.13
N GLN A 178 49.08 -7.62 44.00
CA GLN A 178 50.54 -7.39 43.96
C GLN A 178 50.96 -6.22 44.85
N GLN A 179 50.18 -5.13 44.90
CA GLN A 179 50.42 -4.01 45.80
C GLN A 179 50.33 -4.41 47.26
N ALA A 180 49.35 -5.23 47.64
CA ALA A 180 49.24 -5.74 49.00
C ALA A 180 50.47 -6.58 49.39
N GLU A 181 51.00 -7.40 48.47
CA GLU A 181 52.25 -8.12 48.67
C GLU A 181 53.46 -7.19 48.80
N VAL A 182 53.57 -6.17 47.94
CA VAL A 182 54.64 -5.15 48.02
C VAL A 182 54.57 -4.38 49.34
N GLN A 183 53.38 -3.99 49.81
CA GLN A 183 53.21 -3.37 51.13
C GLN A 183 53.63 -4.31 52.26
N ALA A 184 53.30 -5.60 52.18
CA ALA A 184 53.71 -6.58 53.19
C ALA A 184 55.25 -6.71 53.24
N VAL A 185 55.92 -6.77 52.08
CA VAL A 185 57.38 -6.80 51.97
C VAL A 185 58.00 -5.49 52.45
N ALA A 186 57.41 -4.35 52.08
CA ALA A 186 57.84 -3.03 52.52
C ALA A 186 57.74 -2.86 54.03
N THR A 187 56.68 -3.38 54.65
CA THR A 187 56.49 -3.40 56.10
C THR A 187 57.59 -4.25 56.76
N ALA A 188 57.88 -5.43 56.21
CA ALA A 188 58.98 -6.27 56.67
C ALA A 188 60.37 -5.59 56.52
N ASN A 189 60.56 -4.79 55.47
CA ASN A 189 61.79 -4.01 55.24
C ASN A 189 61.85 -2.72 56.07
N ALA A 190 60.71 -2.13 56.43
CA ALA A 190 60.60 -1.00 57.35
C ALA A 190 61.07 -1.40 58.75
N ASP A 191 60.75 -2.62 59.18
CA ASP A 191 61.29 -3.21 60.41
C ASP A 191 62.83 -3.36 60.36
N SER A 192 63.45 -3.33 59.17
CA SER A 192 64.92 -3.26 59.00
C SER A 192 65.51 -1.85 58.89
N GLY A 193 64.68 -0.79 58.91
CA GLY A 193 65.11 0.58 59.25
C GLY A 193 65.57 1.52 58.12
N ALA A 194 65.36 1.22 56.83
CA ALA A 194 65.97 2.02 55.74
C ALA A 194 65.03 2.75 54.75
N ASN A 195 63.73 2.43 54.62
CA ASN A 195 62.95 3.00 53.49
C ASN A 195 61.41 3.10 53.65
N ALA A 196 60.90 3.17 54.88
CA ALA A 196 59.46 3.04 55.16
C ALA A 196 58.58 4.16 54.57
N GLN A 197 59.02 5.43 54.66
CA GLN A 197 58.19 6.58 54.28
C GLN A 197 58.00 6.72 52.76
N ALA A 198 59.06 6.50 51.96
CA ALA A 198 58.96 6.55 50.50
C ALA A 198 58.02 5.45 49.96
N THR A 199 58.01 4.29 50.60
CA THR A 199 57.14 3.17 50.18
C THR A 199 55.67 3.41 50.52
N VAL A 200 55.37 4.02 51.67
CA VAL A 200 54.00 4.41 52.04
C VAL A 200 53.45 5.47 51.06
N VAL A 201 54.26 6.48 50.71
CA VAL A 201 53.85 7.51 49.75
C VAL A 201 53.62 6.92 48.36
N ALA A 202 54.49 6.02 47.89
CA ALA A 202 54.30 5.33 46.62
C ALA A 202 53.01 4.50 46.60
N ALA A 203 52.74 3.73 47.66
CA ALA A 203 51.53 2.92 47.75
C ALA A 203 50.24 3.75 47.86
N GLN A 204 50.27 4.90 48.56
CA GLN A 204 49.14 5.82 48.58
C GLN A 204 48.85 6.46 47.22
N SER A 205 49.90 6.84 46.47
CA SER A 205 49.74 7.35 45.10
C SER A 205 49.13 6.29 44.19
N GLN A 206 49.57 5.04 44.32
CA GLN A 206 49.08 3.92 43.52
C GLN A 206 47.63 3.55 43.85
N LEU A 207 47.22 3.64 45.12
CA LEU A 207 45.83 3.46 45.54
C LEU A 207 44.93 4.55 44.95
N ALA A 208 45.36 5.81 44.99
CA ALA A 208 44.60 6.92 44.41
C ALA A 208 44.41 6.75 42.89
N THR A 209 45.43 6.28 42.16
CA THR A 209 45.32 5.95 40.74
C THR A 209 44.35 4.78 40.50
N SER A 210 44.41 3.73 41.31
CA SER A 210 43.48 2.59 41.21
C SER A 210 42.02 3.01 41.45
N GLU A 211 41.76 3.86 42.45
CA GLU A 211 40.42 4.37 42.73
C GLU A 211 39.89 5.24 41.58
N ALA A 212 40.75 6.11 41.01
CA ALA A 212 40.39 6.91 39.84
C ALA A 212 40.04 6.04 38.62
N ASN A 213 40.82 4.99 38.35
CA ASN A 213 40.56 4.07 37.22
C ASN A 213 39.27 3.28 37.41
N ALA A 214 39.00 2.78 38.62
CA ALA A 214 37.75 2.10 38.93
C ALA A 214 36.54 3.02 38.73
N GLN A 215 36.66 4.29 39.12
CA GLN A 215 35.59 5.28 38.96
C GLN A 215 35.35 5.67 37.49
N ALA A 216 36.41 5.77 36.68
CA ALA A 216 36.29 5.96 35.23
C ALA A 216 35.62 4.75 34.54
N ALA A 217 36.03 3.53 34.90
CA ALA A 217 35.43 2.30 34.37
C ALA A 217 33.94 2.19 34.71
N GLN A 218 33.55 2.54 35.95
CA GLN A 218 32.14 2.56 36.34
C GLN A 218 31.35 3.60 35.52
N THR A 219 31.90 4.80 35.32
CA THR A 219 31.25 5.86 34.54
C THR A 219 31.04 5.42 33.07
N ASN A 220 32.03 4.76 32.47
CA ASN A 220 31.93 4.21 31.12
C ASN A 220 30.87 3.10 31.03
N SER A 221 30.79 2.22 32.04
CA SER A 221 29.77 1.16 32.11
C SER A 221 28.36 1.72 32.21
N ASP A 222 28.17 2.77 33.03
CA ASP A 222 26.87 3.44 33.20
C ASP A 222 26.45 4.16 31.90
N ALA A 223 27.38 4.84 31.22
CA ALA A 223 27.14 5.48 29.93
C ALA A 223 26.76 4.47 28.83
N ALA A 224 27.46 3.34 28.77
CA ALA A 224 27.18 2.26 27.83
C ALA A 224 25.80 1.62 28.08
N SER A 225 25.43 1.44 29.35
CA SER A 225 24.10 0.94 29.75
C SER A 225 22.98 1.92 29.36
N ALA A 226 23.19 3.23 29.51
CA ALA A 226 22.25 4.26 29.08
C ALA A 226 22.09 4.30 27.56
N ALA A 227 23.18 4.16 26.80
CA ALA A 227 23.16 4.08 25.34
C ALA A 227 22.35 2.87 24.85
N LEU A 228 22.52 1.70 25.50
CA LEU A 228 21.76 0.50 25.18
C LEU A 228 20.25 0.68 25.43
N ALA A 229 19.88 1.28 26.56
CA ALA A 229 18.47 1.55 26.88
C ALA A 229 17.83 2.49 25.83
N ASN A 230 18.56 3.52 25.38
CA ASN A 230 18.09 4.42 24.33
C ASN A 230 17.96 3.71 22.97
N ALA A 231 18.91 2.84 22.61
CA ALA A 231 18.85 2.05 21.38
C ALA A 231 17.65 1.07 21.38
N GLN A 232 17.40 0.41 22.52
CA GLN A 232 16.24 -0.48 22.69
C GLN A 232 14.92 0.29 22.55
N ALA A 233 14.77 1.44 23.22
CA ALA A 233 13.58 2.27 23.09
C ALA A 233 13.35 2.74 21.63
N THR A 234 14.42 3.05 20.90
CA THR A 234 14.35 3.43 19.48
C THR A 234 13.92 2.27 18.59
N SER A 235 14.41 1.06 18.86
CA SER A 235 14.02 -0.16 18.16
C SER A 235 12.54 -0.50 18.37
N GLU A 236 12.05 -0.39 19.62
CA GLU A 236 10.64 -0.58 19.95
C GLU A 236 9.74 0.44 19.25
N ALA A 237 10.12 1.71 19.24
CA ALA A 237 9.40 2.76 18.52
C ALA A 237 9.34 2.48 17.01
N SER A 238 10.44 2.00 16.41
CA SER A 238 10.47 1.61 14.99
C SER A 238 9.55 0.42 14.70
N ASN A 239 9.55 -0.61 15.56
CA ASN A 239 8.67 -1.77 15.42
C ASN A 239 7.19 -1.39 15.50
N GLN A 240 6.84 -0.43 16.36
CA GLN A 240 5.48 0.10 16.46
C GLN A 240 5.06 0.82 15.17
N LEU A 241 5.91 1.69 14.61
CA LEU A 241 5.63 2.38 13.35
C LEU A 241 5.39 1.41 12.18
N ILE A 242 6.10 0.29 12.15
CA ILE A 242 5.92 -0.75 11.12
C ILE A 242 4.57 -1.45 11.28
N ALA A 243 4.19 -1.79 12.51
CA ALA A 243 2.89 -2.39 12.77
C ALA A 243 1.75 -1.45 12.31
N ASP A 244 1.88 -0.15 12.58
CA ASP A 244 0.91 0.86 12.17
C ASP A 244 0.87 1.03 10.63
N ALA A 245 2.03 1.01 9.97
CA ALA A 245 2.11 1.06 8.50
C ALA A 245 1.50 -0.19 7.83
N GLN A 246 1.73 -1.38 8.39
CA GLN A 246 1.13 -2.63 7.90
C GLN A 246 -0.39 -2.64 8.08
N ALA A 247 -0.88 -2.16 9.23
CA ALA A 247 -2.31 -2.01 9.48
C ALA A 247 -2.97 -1.03 8.50
N THR A 248 -2.29 0.09 8.21
CA THR A 248 -2.74 1.08 7.23
C THR A 248 -2.80 0.50 5.82
N SER A 249 -1.75 -0.22 5.38
CA SER A 249 -1.70 -0.87 4.06
C SER A 249 -2.83 -1.90 3.89
N ALA A 250 -3.12 -2.69 4.92
CA ALA A 250 -4.23 -3.64 4.91
C ALA A 250 -5.60 -2.94 4.78
N ALA A 251 -5.80 -1.81 5.47
CA ALA A 251 -7.02 -1.02 5.38
C ALA A 251 -7.20 -0.43 3.97
N SER A 252 -6.13 0.10 3.36
CA SER A 252 -6.16 0.61 1.98
C SER A 252 -6.46 -0.50 0.97
N GLY A 253 -5.90 -1.70 1.16
CA GLY A 253 -6.19 -2.86 0.31
C GLY A 253 -7.68 -3.25 0.32
N GLN A 254 -8.33 -3.20 1.50
CA GLN A 254 -9.77 -3.46 1.60
C GLN A 254 -10.60 -2.39 0.90
N GLN A 255 -10.23 -1.11 1.01
CA GLN A 255 -10.92 -0.02 0.31
C GLN A 255 -10.93 -0.20 -1.21
N VAL A 256 -9.82 -0.67 -1.80
CA VAL A 256 -9.74 -0.96 -3.24
C VAL A 256 -10.70 -2.08 -3.65
N VAL A 257 -10.83 -3.14 -2.84
CA VAL A 257 -11.77 -4.24 -3.10
C VAL A 257 -13.22 -3.75 -3.05
N ASP A 258 -13.56 -2.92 -2.07
CA ASP A 258 -14.91 -2.36 -1.91
C ASP A 258 -15.26 -1.41 -3.07
N ALA A 259 -14.29 -0.60 -3.53
CA ALA A 259 -14.44 0.26 -4.70
C ALA A 259 -14.67 -0.54 -5.99
N GLN A 260 -13.94 -1.64 -6.20
CA GLN A 260 -14.13 -2.53 -7.35
C GLN A 260 -15.51 -3.18 -7.36
N ALA A 261 -16.01 -3.63 -6.20
CA ALA A 261 -17.36 -4.19 -6.09
C ALA A 261 -18.44 -3.16 -6.45
N THR A 262 -18.27 -1.91 -5.99
CA THR A 262 -19.18 -0.79 -6.29
C THR A 262 -19.17 -0.43 -7.79
N SER A 263 -18.00 -0.43 -8.41
CA SER A 263 -17.84 -0.20 -9.85
C SER A 263 -18.56 -1.27 -10.68
N ALA A 264 -18.40 -2.56 -10.34
CA ALA A 264 -19.06 -3.66 -11.02
C ALA A 264 -20.60 -3.56 -10.92
N ALA A 265 -21.14 -3.20 -9.75
CA ALA A 265 -22.58 -2.98 -9.57
C ALA A 265 -23.10 -1.82 -10.45
N SER A 266 -22.33 -0.74 -10.57
CA SER A 266 -22.69 0.41 -11.40
C SER A 266 -22.70 0.08 -12.90
N VAL A 267 -21.75 -0.72 -13.37
CA VAL A 267 -21.71 -1.21 -14.77
C VAL A 267 -22.96 -2.04 -15.09
N GLN A 268 -23.37 -2.92 -14.18
CA GLN A 268 -24.59 -3.72 -14.36
C GLN A 268 -25.83 -2.82 -14.46
N GLN A 269 -25.95 -1.82 -13.58
CA GLN A 269 -27.08 -0.89 -13.60
C GLN A 269 -27.17 -0.10 -14.92
N ILE A 270 -26.02 0.29 -15.50
CA ILE A 270 -25.99 0.95 -16.82
C ILE A 270 -26.48 0.00 -17.91
N ALA A 271 -26.04 -1.27 -17.90
CA ALA A 271 -26.49 -2.27 -18.86
C ALA A 271 -28.01 -2.51 -18.79
N ASP A 272 -28.56 -2.61 -17.58
CA ASP A 272 -30.00 -2.79 -17.36
C ASP A 272 -30.80 -1.56 -17.85
N THR A 273 -30.26 -0.36 -17.63
CA THR A 273 -30.86 0.90 -18.10
C THR A 273 -30.86 0.98 -19.62
N GLN A 274 -29.77 0.58 -20.28
CA GLN A 274 -29.67 0.55 -21.75
C GLN A 274 -30.63 -0.48 -22.36
N ALA A 275 -30.77 -1.66 -21.73
CA ALA A 275 -31.73 -2.66 -22.16
C ALA A 275 -33.18 -2.13 -22.05
N THR A 276 -33.50 -1.42 -20.97
CA THR A 276 -34.81 -0.80 -20.77
C THR A 276 -35.08 0.30 -21.79
N ALA A 277 -34.09 1.16 -22.07
CA ALA A 277 -34.22 2.21 -23.08
C ALA A 277 -34.45 1.64 -24.48
N ALA A 278 -33.72 0.60 -24.88
CA ALA A 278 -33.90 -0.07 -26.17
C ALA A 278 -35.29 -0.72 -26.30
N ALA A 279 -35.81 -1.31 -25.22
CA ALA A 279 -37.17 -1.85 -25.20
C ALA A 279 -38.23 -0.75 -25.35
N LEU A 280 -38.03 0.40 -24.71
CA LEU A 280 -38.93 1.55 -24.83
C LEU A 280 -38.89 2.16 -26.23
N GLU A 281 -37.72 2.29 -26.85
CA GLU A 281 -37.59 2.78 -28.23
C GLU A 281 -38.35 1.89 -29.22
N GLN A 282 -38.29 0.56 -29.07
CA GLN A 282 -39.09 -0.36 -29.88
C GLN A 282 -40.59 -0.16 -29.66
N GLN A 283 -41.02 0.05 -28.42
CA GLN A 283 -42.43 0.29 -28.10
C GLN A 283 -42.93 1.63 -28.64
N VAL A 284 -42.10 2.69 -28.60
CA VAL A 284 -42.44 4.01 -29.17
C VAL A 284 -42.55 3.94 -30.70
N GLN A 285 -41.67 3.19 -31.38
CA GLN A 285 -41.76 3.03 -32.83
C GLN A 285 -43.04 2.29 -33.26
N LEU A 286 -43.49 1.30 -32.48
CA LEU A 286 -44.75 0.59 -32.76
C LEU A 286 -45.98 1.46 -32.49
N ASN A 287 -45.88 2.43 -31.59
CA ASN A 287 -46.99 3.30 -31.18
C ASN A 287 -46.93 4.72 -31.79
N SER A 288 -45.99 5.00 -32.68
CA SER A 288 -45.90 6.28 -33.37
C SER A 288 -46.97 6.35 -34.46
N LEU A 289 -47.73 7.45 -34.54
CA LEU A 289 -48.73 7.65 -35.59
C LEU A 289 -48.09 8.21 -36.86
N ASN A 290 -48.59 7.75 -38.02
CA ASN A 290 -48.30 8.35 -39.31
C ASN A 290 -49.06 9.68 -39.39
N PRO A 291 -48.37 10.83 -39.58
CA PRO A 291 -49.02 12.12 -39.67
C PRO A 291 -49.82 12.30 -40.98
N ALA A 292 -49.62 11.45 -41.99
CA ALA A 292 -50.44 11.43 -43.19
C ALA A 292 -51.70 10.61 -42.93
N SER A 293 -52.84 11.29 -42.78
CA SER A 293 -54.15 10.64 -42.70
C SER A 293 -54.54 10.01 -44.02
N VAL A 294 -55.32 8.94 -43.95
CA VAL A 294 -56.02 8.38 -45.12
C VAL A 294 -57.49 8.75 -45.02
N GLU A 295 -58.07 9.19 -46.13
CA GLU A 295 -59.48 9.60 -46.20
C GLU A 295 -60.28 8.48 -46.86
N GLU A 296 -61.27 7.96 -46.15
CA GLU A 296 -62.24 7.00 -46.64
C GLU A 296 -63.64 7.62 -46.60
N ILE A 297 -64.49 7.27 -47.56
CA ILE A 297 -65.85 7.80 -47.63
C ILE A 297 -66.82 6.63 -47.72
N ILE A 298 -67.83 6.64 -46.86
CA ILE A 298 -68.94 5.69 -46.89
C ILE A 298 -70.26 6.43 -47.07
N GLN A 299 -71.24 5.75 -47.65
CA GLN A 299 -72.59 6.28 -47.83
C GLN A 299 -73.57 5.43 -47.03
N VAL A 300 -74.28 6.03 -46.08
CA VAL A 300 -75.20 5.30 -45.20
C VAL A 300 -76.59 5.92 -45.16
N ASN A 301 -77.58 5.13 -44.69
CA ASN A 301 -78.92 5.62 -44.42
C ASN A 301 -78.94 6.39 -43.09
N LEU A 302 -78.79 7.73 -43.15
CA LEU A 302 -78.76 8.61 -41.98
C LEU A 302 -79.87 8.32 -40.97
N GLY A 303 -81.12 8.24 -41.42
CA GLY A 303 -82.28 8.05 -40.54
C GLY A 303 -82.32 6.67 -39.91
N GLY A 304 -81.92 5.64 -40.67
CA GLY A 304 -81.86 4.26 -40.21
C GLY A 304 -80.75 4.03 -39.19
N VAL A 305 -79.52 4.46 -39.50
CA VAL A 305 -78.36 4.28 -38.60
C VAL A 305 -78.55 5.05 -37.28
N VAL A 306 -78.97 6.33 -37.34
CA VAL A 306 -79.24 7.12 -36.13
C VAL A 306 -80.45 6.57 -35.35
N GLY A 307 -81.42 5.97 -36.05
CA GLY A 307 -82.58 5.32 -35.45
C GLY A 307 -82.31 3.94 -34.86
N GLY A 308 -81.13 3.34 -35.12
CA GLY A 308 -80.81 1.96 -34.73
C GLY A 308 -81.62 0.90 -35.49
N ASP A 309 -82.00 1.20 -36.74
CA ASP A 309 -82.65 0.24 -37.62
C ASP A 309 -81.64 -0.83 -38.06
N GLY A 310 -81.91 -2.09 -37.73
CA GLY A 310 -80.95 -3.19 -37.91
C GLY A 310 -80.45 -3.34 -39.35
N ASP A 311 -81.36 -3.30 -40.33
CA ASP A 311 -81.00 -3.43 -41.75
C ASP A 311 -80.07 -2.27 -42.18
N SER A 312 -80.38 -1.04 -41.73
CA SER A 312 -79.57 0.14 -42.04
C SER A 312 -78.20 0.15 -41.33
N VAL A 313 -78.13 -0.42 -40.13
CA VAL A 313 -76.87 -0.60 -39.38
C VAL A 313 -76.00 -1.66 -40.05
N ASP A 314 -76.58 -2.80 -40.45
CA ASP A 314 -75.87 -3.86 -41.17
C ASP A 314 -75.30 -3.35 -42.51
N GLU A 315 -76.06 -2.51 -43.23
CA GLU A 315 -75.58 -1.86 -44.46
C GLU A 315 -74.41 -0.90 -44.17
N ALA A 316 -74.46 -0.13 -43.08
CA ALA A 316 -73.36 0.73 -42.66
C ALA A 316 -72.10 -0.07 -42.27
N ILE A 317 -72.27 -1.23 -41.61
CA ILE A 317 -71.16 -2.15 -41.30
C ILE A 317 -70.57 -2.70 -42.60
N ALA A 318 -71.39 -3.08 -43.59
CA ALA A 318 -70.89 -3.57 -44.87
C ALA A 318 -70.07 -2.52 -45.64
N GLU A 319 -70.50 -1.25 -45.61
CA GLU A 319 -69.72 -0.14 -46.18
C GLU A 319 -68.40 0.09 -45.42
N LEU A 320 -68.43 0.05 -44.07
CA LEU A 320 -67.23 0.11 -43.24
C LEU A 320 -66.27 -1.04 -43.53
N ASP A 321 -66.77 -2.26 -43.70
CA ASP A 321 -65.98 -3.44 -44.01
C ASP A 321 -65.27 -3.27 -45.35
N SER A 322 -65.99 -2.76 -46.35
CA SER A 322 -65.43 -2.48 -47.66
C SER A 322 -64.26 -1.48 -47.64
N VAL A 323 -64.32 -0.45 -46.78
CA VAL A 323 -63.25 0.57 -46.71
C VAL A 323 -62.16 0.23 -45.69
N LEU A 324 -62.47 -0.52 -44.62
CA LEU A 324 -61.53 -0.84 -43.55
C LEU A 324 -60.80 -2.18 -43.73
N SER A 325 -61.36 -3.13 -44.49
CA SER A 325 -60.76 -4.44 -44.75
C SER A 325 -59.29 -4.39 -45.22
N PRO A 326 -58.87 -3.47 -46.13
CA PRO A 326 -57.46 -3.33 -46.51
C PRO A 326 -56.52 -3.09 -45.32
N TYR A 327 -56.98 -2.41 -44.28
CA TYR A 327 -56.18 -2.12 -43.09
C TYR A 327 -56.21 -3.27 -42.09
N ILE A 328 -57.30 -4.03 -42.03
CA ILE A 328 -57.43 -5.24 -41.20
C ILE A 328 -56.47 -6.32 -41.70
N GLU A 329 -56.47 -6.55 -43.02
CA GLU A 329 -55.61 -7.53 -43.67
C GLU A 329 -54.17 -7.03 -43.84
N GLY A 330 -53.96 -5.72 -43.66
CA GLY A 330 -52.68 -5.04 -43.78
C GLY A 330 -51.69 -5.38 -42.65
N GLN A 331 -50.40 -5.16 -42.91
CA GLN A 331 -49.37 -5.37 -41.90
C GLN A 331 -49.16 -4.11 -41.08
N ASN A 332 -49.12 -4.27 -39.75
CA ASN A 332 -48.83 -3.19 -38.79
C ASN A 332 -49.79 -1.99 -38.88
N CYS A 333 -51.04 -2.22 -39.30
CA CYS A 333 -52.07 -1.21 -39.30
C CYS A 333 -52.81 -1.21 -37.97
N ARG A 334 -52.67 -0.10 -37.24
CA ARG A 334 -53.42 0.23 -36.04
C ARG A 334 -53.98 1.63 -36.16
N LEU A 335 -55.24 1.77 -35.83
CA LEU A 335 -56.00 3.01 -35.86
C LEU A 335 -55.78 3.75 -34.54
N GLY A 336 -54.91 4.76 -34.55
CA GLY A 336 -54.67 5.53 -33.32
C GLY A 336 -55.70 6.60 -33.08
N PHE A 337 -56.22 7.21 -34.16
CA PHE A 337 -57.22 8.28 -34.06
C PHE A 337 -58.04 8.41 -35.36
N VAL A 338 -59.32 8.77 -35.25
CA VAL A 338 -60.19 9.02 -36.41
C VAL A 338 -60.97 10.32 -36.28
N LEU A 339 -61.02 11.09 -37.37
CA LEU A 339 -62.00 12.17 -37.54
C LEU A 339 -63.18 11.64 -38.36
N ILE A 340 -64.38 11.71 -37.81
CA ILE A 340 -65.61 11.20 -38.43
C ILE A 340 -66.51 12.36 -38.76
N SER A 341 -66.57 12.74 -40.03
CA SER A 341 -67.33 13.88 -40.51
C SER A 341 -68.57 13.44 -41.28
N SER A 342 -69.77 13.76 -40.77
CA SER A 342 -71.03 13.34 -41.39
C SER A 342 -71.79 14.49 -42.05
N ARG A 343 -72.35 14.26 -43.24
CA ARG A 343 -73.27 15.19 -43.93
C ARG A 343 -74.71 14.91 -43.55
N ALA A 344 -75.42 15.93 -43.06
CA ALA A 344 -76.81 15.79 -42.62
C ALA A 344 -77.63 17.06 -42.85
N ASN A 345 -78.96 16.97 -42.67
CA ASN A 345 -79.85 18.14 -42.82
C ASN A 345 -79.63 19.18 -41.71
N ASP A 346 -79.25 18.73 -40.51
CA ASP A 346 -78.94 19.59 -39.38
C ASP A 346 -77.75 19.06 -38.56
N LEU A 347 -77.21 19.93 -37.70
CA LEU A 347 -76.02 19.65 -36.90
C LEU A 347 -76.22 18.48 -35.94
N GLY A 348 -77.41 18.35 -35.34
CA GLY A 348 -77.71 17.31 -34.37
C GLY A 348 -77.74 15.93 -35.02
N GLN A 349 -78.38 15.81 -36.18
CA GLN A 349 -78.38 14.59 -36.97
C GLN A 349 -76.97 14.19 -37.44
N GLY A 350 -76.15 15.17 -37.87
CA GLY A 350 -74.78 14.90 -38.29
C GLY A 350 -73.89 14.38 -37.16
N VAL A 351 -73.94 15.00 -35.98
CA VAL A 351 -73.16 14.52 -34.81
C VAL A 351 -73.65 13.16 -34.33
N ALA A 352 -74.97 12.94 -34.33
CA ALA A 352 -75.55 11.65 -33.97
C ALA A 352 -75.09 10.54 -34.93
N LEU A 353 -75.02 10.82 -36.23
CA LEU A 353 -74.52 9.87 -37.22
C LEU A 353 -73.03 9.58 -37.00
N SER A 354 -72.18 10.60 -36.86
CA SER A 354 -70.75 10.41 -36.61
C SER A 354 -70.50 9.59 -35.34
N ASN A 355 -71.26 9.82 -34.27
CA ASN A 355 -71.16 9.03 -33.04
C ASN A 355 -71.62 7.58 -33.25
N ALA A 356 -72.69 7.35 -34.01
CA ALA A 356 -73.14 6.00 -34.32
C ALA A 356 -72.07 5.23 -35.11
N ILE A 357 -71.44 5.87 -36.10
CA ILE A 357 -70.32 5.29 -36.84
C ILE A 357 -69.11 5.04 -35.92
N ALA A 358 -68.79 5.96 -35.00
CA ALA A 358 -67.72 5.75 -34.02
C ALA A 358 -67.93 4.49 -33.17
N VAL A 359 -69.17 4.25 -32.72
CA VAL A 359 -69.54 3.05 -31.97
C VAL A 359 -69.39 1.79 -32.83
N LEU A 360 -69.87 1.83 -34.08
CA LEU A 360 -69.72 0.69 -35.00
C LEU A 360 -68.23 0.38 -35.27
N VAL A 361 -67.41 1.41 -35.48
CA VAL A 361 -65.95 1.24 -35.66
C VAL A 361 -65.33 0.60 -34.42
N ASN A 362 -65.71 1.06 -33.23
CA ASN A 362 -65.18 0.55 -31.97
C ASN A 362 -65.57 -0.91 -31.71
N ASP A 363 -66.83 -1.26 -31.96
CA ASP A 363 -67.39 -2.56 -31.60
C ASP A 363 -67.00 -3.64 -32.62
N GLU A 364 -67.06 -3.33 -33.92
CA GLU A 364 -66.85 -4.32 -34.98
C GLU A 364 -65.37 -4.42 -35.40
N TYR A 365 -64.57 -3.35 -35.22
CA TYR A 365 -63.19 -3.28 -35.70
C TYR A 365 -62.16 -3.09 -34.58
N SER A 366 -62.45 -3.66 -33.40
CA SER A 366 -61.58 -3.59 -32.22
C SER A 366 -60.15 -4.09 -32.46
N GLU A 367 -59.91 -4.95 -33.45
CA GLU A 367 -58.58 -5.44 -33.84
C GLU A 367 -57.69 -4.38 -34.50
N LEU A 368 -58.30 -3.33 -35.09
CA LEU A 368 -57.57 -2.18 -35.59
C LEU A 368 -57.13 -1.25 -34.46
N LEU A 369 -57.77 -1.32 -33.28
CA LEU A 369 -57.46 -0.42 -32.18
C LEU A 369 -56.16 -0.83 -31.46
N PRO A 370 -55.40 0.13 -30.91
CA PRO A 370 -54.22 -0.16 -30.13
C PRO A 370 -54.59 -0.91 -28.85
N GLU A 371 -53.85 -1.97 -28.52
CA GLU A 371 -54.00 -2.65 -27.23
C GLU A 371 -53.50 -1.73 -26.10
N PRO A 372 -54.34 -1.41 -25.11
CA PRO A 372 -53.91 -0.58 -24.00
C PRO A 372 -52.95 -1.35 -23.10
N ALA A 373 -51.93 -0.67 -22.58
CA ALA A 373 -50.85 -1.28 -21.80
C ALA A 373 -51.31 -1.92 -20.47
N ASP A 374 -52.50 -1.56 -19.99
CA ASP A 374 -53.11 -2.08 -18.78
C ASP A 374 -54.01 -3.31 -19.02
N GLY A 375 -54.17 -3.74 -20.28
CA GLY A 375 -55.01 -4.87 -20.68
C GLY A 375 -56.52 -4.59 -20.64
N SER A 376 -56.93 -3.32 -20.60
CA SER A 376 -58.34 -2.93 -20.75
C SER A 376 -58.86 -3.16 -22.18
N THR A 377 -60.18 -3.01 -22.38
CA THR A 377 -60.77 -3.06 -23.72
C THR A 377 -60.28 -1.86 -24.54
N PRO A 378 -59.80 -2.06 -25.78
CA PRO A 378 -59.45 -0.95 -26.66
C PRO A 378 -60.66 -0.01 -26.84
N ASP A 379 -60.39 1.29 -26.86
CA ASP A 379 -61.40 2.33 -27.07
C ASP A 379 -60.97 3.23 -28.23
N LEU A 380 -61.89 3.47 -29.16
CA LEU A 380 -61.62 4.31 -30.33
C LEU A 380 -61.49 5.77 -29.92
N ALA A 381 -60.27 6.31 -30.05
CA ALA A 381 -60.07 7.75 -29.99
C ALA A 381 -60.63 8.39 -31.28
N SER A 382 -61.79 9.05 -31.18
CA SER A 382 -62.45 9.69 -32.32
C SER A 382 -62.94 11.12 -32.01
N VAL A 383 -63.10 11.91 -33.07
CA VAL A 383 -63.80 13.20 -33.01
C VAL A 383 -64.89 13.24 -34.08
N SER A 384 -66.12 13.48 -33.62
CA SER A 384 -67.31 13.59 -34.45
C SER A 384 -67.51 15.03 -34.94
N ILE A 385 -67.58 15.19 -36.26
CA ILE A 385 -67.79 16.46 -36.96
C ILE A 385 -69.05 16.35 -37.82
N ALA A 386 -69.80 17.44 -37.96
CA ALA A 386 -71.03 17.47 -38.75
C ALA A 386 -71.01 18.62 -39.75
N TYR A 387 -71.41 18.33 -40.98
CA TYR A 387 -71.60 19.29 -42.06
C TYR A 387 -73.10 19.42 -42.36
N PRO A 388 -73.80 20.40 -41.75
CA PRO A 388 -75.24 20.57 -41.96
C PRO A 388 -75.56 21.22 -43.31
N GLY A 389 -76.64 20.78 -43.94
CA GLY A 389 -77.16 21.34 -45.19
C GLY A 389 -76.30 21.04 -46.41
N THR A 390 -75.47 20.00 -46.35
CA THR A 390 -74.65 19.52 -47.47
C THR A 390 -75.20 18.21 -48.03
N GLU A 391 -75.08 18.03 -49.35
CA GLU A 391 -75.41 16.78 -50.05
C GLU A 391 -74.11 16.05 -50.45
N PRO A 392 -74.13 14.71 -50.57
CA PRO A 392 -75.26 13.82 -50.28
C PRO A 392 -75.48 13.62 -48.77
N VAL A 393 -76.75 13.58 -48.36
CA VAL A 393 -77.12 13.32 -46.96
C VAL A 393 -76.79 11.87 -46.61
N GLY A 394 -76.16 11.65 -45.46
CA GLY A 394 -75.73 10.32 -45.02
C GLY A 394 -74.34 9.92 -45.53
N GLU A 395 -73.61 10.79 -46.23
CA GLU A 395 -72.19 10.59 -46.49
C GLU A 395 -71.39 10.81 -45.21
N VAL A 396 -70.47 9.89 -44.92
CA VAL A 396 -69.54 9.97 -43.78
C VAL A 396 -68.12 9.85 -44.30
N GLU A 397 -67.32 10.87 -43.99
CA GLU A 397 -65.89 10.93 -44.28
C GLU A 397 -65.10 10.52 -43.03
N LEU A 398 -64.23 9.54 -43.19
CA LEU A 398 -63.35 8.99 -42.16
C LEU A 398 -61.92 9.40 -42.49
N GLN A 399 -61.32 10.27 -41.67
CA GLN A 399 -59.88 10.54 -41.74
C GLN A 399 -59.15 9.67 -40.72
N LEU A 400 -58.51 8.63 -41.20
CA LEU A 400 -57.84 7.59 -40.42
C LEU A 400 -56.38 7.99 -40.17
N PHE A 401 -55.99 8.09 -38.90
CA PHE A 401 -54.59 8.26 -38.50
C PHE A 401 -54.05 6.93 -37.99
N LEU A 402 -53.29 6.27 -38.86
CA LEU A 402 -52.79 4.91 -38.65
C LEU A 402 -51.38 4.93 -38.01
N SER A 403 -50.97 3.82 -37.40
CA SER A 403 -49.60 3.60 -36.96
C SER A 403 -48.58 3.76 -38.09
N SER A 404 -47.41 4.29 -37.76
CA SER A 404 -46.31 4.41 -38.70
C SER A 404 -45.87 3.03 -39.19
N GLY A 405 -45.76 2.85 -40.50
CA GLY A 405 -45.43 1.57 -41.11
C GLY A 405 -46.63 0.69 -41.45
N CYS A 406 -47.86 1.18 -41.27
CA CYS A 406 -49.06 0.53 -41.81
C CYS A 406 -48.94 0.36 -43.33
N GLN A 407 -49.13 -0.88 -43.79
CA GLN A 407 -49.15 -1.26 -45.19
C GLN A 407 -50.50 -1.93 -45.47
N PRO A 408 -51.50 -1.19 -46.00
CA PRO A 408 -52.79 -1.78 -46.33
C PRO A 408 -52.61 -2.88 -47.40
N ALA A 409 -53.41 -3.93 -47.30
CA ALA A 409 -53.53 -4.96 -48.33
C ALA A 409 -54.12 -4.33 -49.59
N GLY A 410 -53.44 -4.46 -50.72
CA GLY A 410 -53.81 -3.85 -52.01
C GLY A 410 -54.24 -4.85 -53.06
#